data_AF-A0A534MBC9-F1
#
_entry.id   AF-A0A534MBC9-F1
#
_cell.length_a   1.000
_cell.length_b   1.000
_cell.length_c   1.000
_cell.angle_alpha   90.00
_cell.angle_beta   90.00
_cell.angle_gamma   90.00
#
_symmetry.space_group_name_H-M   'P 1'
#
loop_
_entity.id
_entity.type
_entity.pdbx_description
1 polymer ?
#
loop_
_entity_poly.entity_id
_entity_poly.type
_entity_poly.pdbx_seq_one_letter_code
_entity_poly.pdbx_strand_id
1 'polypeptide(L)'
;MFASGVPCGLSPLGGRLGFHHPTSCVLCPGNKNQHERRCFYPPHRKRSLHAISTRGTANCGAELAHRVVEVARLVPDPRTRSVGVPSELTTPCAYKRRCYSGLDVPRLRNGRMAHPESVGEGEEEHHGSPWPVIIAVGMGVAYVGIVSGSIPLLLAGVVIFAGGIGGWIHQDLQRPSSPFYGLAAAVESRLPRVSARKLGMWLMLATEIMFFSAIIGASWTLRLRTATIGLPTFQGPWATPNQILNVPLTGANTFILICSSLTMVEALAAIERGDQSKLRLFLLATLLLGITFLSIQAFEYQHLFFGEGLTFTHAPAGSGVNPLYGPTFYAQTGVHGSHVTAGVLAMAYVTRKAFKGGFTKENHEAVELAGLYWHFVDVVWIFLFTIVYLI
;
A
#
# COMPACT_ATOMS: atom_id res chain seq x y z
N MET A 1 50.49 16.21 22.55
CA MET A 1 50.95 15.02 21.81
C MET A 1 50.35 13.81 22.53
N PHE A 2 49.64 12.95 21.80
CA PHE A 2 48.75 11.89 22.29
C PHE A 2 49.47 10.78 23.09
N ALA A 3 48.82 10.28 24.16
CA ALA A 3 48.89 8.88 24.66
C ALA A 3 47.94 8.75 25.89
N SER A 4 46.91 7.89 25.93
CA SER A 4 46.88 6.42 26.20
C SER A 4 46.66 6.03 27.69
N GLY A 5 45.46 5.51 28.01
CA GLY A 5 45.19 4.29 28.81
C GLY A 5 45.36 4.19 30.35
N VAL A 6 44.22 3.93 31.05
CA VAL A 6 43.95 2.90 32.15
C VAL A 6 44.67 3.08 33.54
N PRO A 7 44.26 2.52 34.74
CA PRO A 7 43.08 1.79 35.28
C PRO A 7 42.47 2.27 36.66
N CYS A 8 41.40 1.56 37.06
CA CYS A 8 40.78 1.21 38.37
C CYS A 8 41.37 1.60 39.75
N GLY A 9 40.48 1.81 40.75
CA GLY A 9 40.77 1.53 42.17
C GLY A 9 39.76 2.04 43.24
N LEU A 10 39.05 1.08 43.87
CA LEU A 10 38.69 0.95 45.32
C LEU A 10 37.64 1.85 46.04
N SER A 11 36.79 1.16 46.82
CA SER A 11 35.76 1.62 47.81
C SER A 11 36.36 1.75 49.24
N PRO A 12 35.62 1.74 50.39
CA PRO A 12 34.19 2.03 50.75
C PRO A 12 34.01 2.84 52.10
N LEU A 13 32.78 2.85 52.64
CA LEU A 13 32.29 3.16 54.03
C LEU A 13 31.84 4.62 54.28
N GLY A 14 30.72 4.97 54.92
CA GLY A 14 29.62 4.30 55.63
C GLY A 14 28.74 5.38 56.33
N GLY A 15 27.51 5.07 56.79
CA GLY A 15 26.84 5.87 57.85
C GLY A 15 25.41 6.42 57.63
N ARG A 16 24.44 5.62 58.08
CA ARG A 16 23.04 5.80 58.55
C ARG A 16 22.40 7.17 58.94
N LEU A 17 21.07 7.20 58.69
CA LEU A 17 19.90 7.68 59.51
C LEU A 17 19.38 9.14 59.44
N GLY A 18 18.04 9.30 59.26
CA GLY A 18 17.26 10.40 59.87
C GLY A 18 16.08 11.00 59.06
N PHE A 19 14.85 10.82 59.56
CA PHE A 19 13.51 11.29 59.11
C PHE A 19 13.29 12.82 58.94
N HIS A 20 12.37 13.22 58.03
CA HIS A 20 11.09 13.96 58.28
C HIS A 20 10.58 14.79 57.06
N HIS A 21 9.29 14.64 56.72
CA HIS A 21 8.47 15.53 55.85
C HIS A 21 8.01 16.79 56.64
N PRO A 22 7.56 17.94 56.04
CA PRO A 22 6.42 17.99 55.11
C PRO A 22 6.34 19.15 54.06
N THR A 23 5.26 19.05 53.27
CA THR A 23 4.57 19.89 52.25
C THR A 23 4.66 21.43 52.22
N SER A 24 4.53 22.00 51.01
CA SER A 24 3.83 23.28 50.74
C SER A 24 3.28 23.37 49.31
N CYS A 25 2.00 23.78 49.18
CA CYS A 25 1.24 24.05 47.96
C CYS A 25 1.48 25.49 47.45
N VAL A 26 1.34 25.74 46.14
CA VAL A 26 1.17 27.09 45.58
C VAL A 26 -0.02 27.10 44.61
N LEU A 27 -0.98 27.99 44.90
CA LEU A 27 -2.16 28.36 44.13
C LEU A 27 -1.84 29.54 43.20
N CYS A 28 -2.47 29.58 42.02
CA CYS A 28 -2.63 30.82 41.25
C CYS A 28 -4.13 31.13 41.13
N PRO A 29 -4.62 32.32 41.54
CA PRO A 29 -5.99 32.76 41.31
C PRO A 29 -6.11 33.47 39.94
N GLY A 30 -7.25 33.32 39.28
CA GLY A 30 -7.61 34.09 38.09
C GLY A 30 -8.51 35.28 38.45
N ASN A 31 -8.24 36.46 37.88
CA ASN A 31 -9.22 37.55 37.79
C ASN A 31 -9.16 38.22 36.42
N LYS A 32 -10.32 38.60 35.90
CA LYS A 32 -10.56 39.26 34.60
C LYS A 32 -10.36 40.78 34.74
N ASN A 33 -9.45 41.35 33.95
CA ASN A 33 -9.60 42.60 33.18
C ASN A 33 -8.25 43.08 32.62
N GLN A 34 -8.32 43.83 31.52
CA GLN A 34 -7.27 44.20 30.57
C GLN A 34 -5.97 44.76 31.15
N HIS A 35 -4.83 44.25 30.63
CA HIS A 35 -3.71 44.95 29.97
C HIS A 35 -2.42 44.13 30.11
N GLU A 36 -1.73 43.95 28.98
CA GLU A 36 -0.36 43.45 28.76
C GLU A 36 0.44 42.86 29.95
N ARG A 37 1.01 41.65 29.77
CA ARG A 37 2.46 41.45 29.55
C ARG A 37 2.86 39.97 29.53
N ARG A 38 3.75 39.68 28.59
CA ARG A 38 4.56 38.46 28.48
C ARG A 38 5.36 38.22 29.78
N CYS A 39 5.49 36.96 30.19
CA CYS A 39 6.64 36.53 30.97
C CYS A 39 7.29 35.29 30.34
N PHE A 40 8.60 35.42 30.19
CA PHE A 40 9.57 34.63 29.45
C PHE A 40 10.14 33.47 30.32
N TYR A 41 10.61 32.41 29.64
CA TYR A 41 11.64 31.37 29.95
C TYR A 41 12.52 31.52 31.24
N PRO A 42 13.19 30.46 31.79
CA PRO A 42 14.15 29.64 31.02
C PRO A 42 14.42 28.19 31.61
N PRO A 43 15.55 27.48 31.35
CA PRO A 43 15.52 26.11 30.83
C PRO A 43 16.32 25.08 31.69
N HIS A 44 16.38 23.83 31.22
CA HIS A 44 17.40 22.80 31.46
C HIS A 44 18.07 22.66 32.86
N ARG A 45 17.89 21.49 33.49
CA ARG A 45 19.00 20.77 34.13
C ARG A 45 18.82 19.24 34.10
N LYS A 46 19.79 18.59 33.46
CA LYS A 46 20.10 17.15 33.57
C LYS A 46 20.67 16.85 34.97
N ARG A 47 20.33 15.69 35.55
CA ARG A 47 21.18 14.84 36.42
C ARG A 47 20.39 13.56 36.73
N SER A 48 20.79 12.42 36.15
CA SER A 48 21.83 11.49 36.64
C SER A 48 21.21 10.42 37.55
N LEU A 49 21.15 9.20 37.00
CA LEU A 49 20.81 7.95 37.66
C LEU A 49 21.68 7.69 38.90
N HIS A 50 21.05 7.17 39.95
CA HIS A 50 21.72 6.29 40.91
C HIS A 50 20.95 4.97 40.98
N ALA A 51 21.62 3.90 40.56
CA ALA A 51 21.18 2.53 40.72
C ALA A 51 21.56 2.02 42.11
N ILE A 52 20.66 1.26 42.75
CA ILE A 52 20.94 0.45 43.94
C ILE A 52 21.01 -1.02 43.50
N SER A 53 22.17 -1.61 43.78
CA SER A 53 22.53 -3.04 43.70
C SER A 53 22.17 -3.71 45.05
N THR A 54 21.86 -5.00 45.24
CA THR A 54 21.87 -6.25 44.47
C THR A 54 21.08 -7.31 45.25
N ARG A 55 20.79 -8.44 44.58
CA ARG A 55 20.60 -9.84 45.06
C ARG A 55 19.17 -10.36 45.05
N GLY A 56 18.92 -11.25 44.08
CA GLY A 56 17.71 -12.05 43.91
C GLY A 56 17.63 -12.63 42.51
N THR A 57 18.63 -13.41 42.09
CA THR A 57 18.59 -14.17 40.84
C THR A 57 17.73 -15.42 41.02
N ALA A 58 16.60 -15.50 40.30
CA ALA A 58 16.14 -16.70 39.60
C ALA A 58 14.79 -16.44 38.89
N ASN A 59 14.78 -16.65 37.57
CA ASN A 59 13.63 -17.04 36.76
C ASN A 59 12.40 -16.11 36.69
N CYS A 60 12.46 -15.12 35.81
CA CYS A 60 11.26 -14.42 35.29
C CYS A 60 11.24 -14.32 33.74
N GLY A 61 11.99 -15.19 33.06
CA GLY A 61 12.06 -15.24 31.58
C GLY A 61 11.35 -16.45 30.96
N ALA A 62 11.06 -17.50 31.71
CA ALA A 62 10.51 -18.75 31.17
C ALA A 62 8.98 -18.86 31.28
N GLU A 63 8.33 -18.06 32.13
CA GLU A 63 6.88 -18.16 32.38
C GLU A 63 6.02 -17.26 31.48
N LEU A 64 6.65 -16.44 30.64
CA LEU A 64 5.96 -15.61 29.64
C LEU A 64 5.78 -16.35 28.30
N ALA A 65 6.59 -17.37 28.01
CA ALA A 65 6.56 -18.08 26.74
C ALA A 65 5.42 -19.12 26.66
N HIS A 66 5.01 -19.70 27.79
CA HIS A 66 3.93 -20.70 27.82
C HIS A 66 2.52 -20.12 27.74
N ARG A 67 2.31 -18.84 28.09
CA ARG A 67 0.98 -18.19 28.00
C ARG A 67 0.64 -17.58 26.64
N VAL A 68 1.62 -17.48 25.73
CA VAL A 68 1.38 -16.97 24.36
C VAL A 68 0.80 -18.06 23.45
N VAL A 69 0.99 -19.34 23.78
CA VAL A 69 0.54 -20.46 22.92
C VAL A 69 -0.90 -20.91 23.23
N GLU A 70 -1.48 -20.52 24.36
CA GLU A 70 -2.82 -20.99 24.78
C GLU A 70 -3.98 -20.03 24.41
N VAL A 71 -3.67 -18.83 23.89
CA VAL A 71 -4.70 -17.88 23.40
C VAL A 71 -5.10 -18.17 21.94
N ALA A 72 -4.37 -19.05 21.24
CA ALA A 72 -4.65 -19.42 19.84
C ALA A 72 -5.72 -20.52 19.65
N ARG A 73 -6.34 -21.02 20.72
CA ARG A 73 -7.39 -22.08 20.66
C ARG A 73 -8.82 -21.62 20.96
N LEU A 74 -9.10 -20.31 20.94
CA LEU A 74 -10.47 -19.80 21.05
C LEU A 74 -10.95 -19.30 19.68
N VAL A 75 -11.37 -20.25 18.84
CA VAL A 75 -12.29 -19.98 17.73
C VAL A 75 -13.69 -19.83 18.32
N PRO A 76 -14.40 -18.70 18.18
CA PRO A 76 -15.81 -18.63 18.54
C PRO A 76 -16.67 -19.21 17.41
N ASP A 77 -17.53 -20.16 17.76
CA ASP A 77 -18.71 -20.60 17.00
C ASP A 77 -19.61 -19.38 16.66
N PRO A 78 -20.18 -19.24 15.45
CA PRO A 78 -20.85 -18.00 15.02
C PRO A 78 -22.19 -17.69 15.68
N ARG A 79 -22.73 -18.49 16.61
CA ARG A 79 -24.15 -18.37 17.01
C ARG A 79 -24.48 -17.66 18.31
N THR A 80 -23.52 -17.17 19.08
CA THR A 80 -23.84 -16.41 20.31
C THR A 80 -22.77 -15.39 20.67
N ARG A 81 -23.06 -14.09 20.56
CA ARG A 81 -22.29 -13.08 21.29
C ARG A 81 -23.07 -11.81 21.63
N SER A 82 -23.85 -11.89 22.70
CA SER A 82 -24.03 -10.78 23.63
C SER A 82 -23.26 -11.13 24.91
N VAL A 83 -22.05 -10.59 25.10
CA VAL A 83 -21.34 -10.71 26.37
C VAL A 83 -20.66 -9.37 26.68
N GLY A 84 -21.08 -8.77 27.79
CA GLY A 84 -20.52 -7.55 28.33
C GLY A 84 -19.05 -7.70 28.70
N VAL A 85 -18.34 -6.57 28.65
CA VAL A 85 -16.92 -6.45 29.01
C VAL A 85 -16.74 -6.75 30.50
N PRO A 86 -15.93 -7.76 30.90
CA PRO A 86 -15.62 -7.99 32.32
C PRO A 86 -14.65 -6.93 32.84
N SER A 87 -15.06 -6.25 33.91
CA SER A 87 -14.26 -5.30 34.66
C SER A 87 -13.40 -6.02 35.71
N GLU A 88 -12.33 -6.71 35.32
CA GLU A 88 -11.35 -7.22 36.29
C GLU A 88 -9.92 -7.09 35.76
N LEU A 89 -9.34 -5.91 35.97
CA LEU A 89 -7.90 -5.68 36.08
C LEU A 89 -7.66 -4.44 36.95
N THR A 90 -8.10 -4.53 38.21
CA THR A 90 -7.71 -3.61 39.28
C THR A 90 -6.57 -4.24 40.07
N THR A 91 -5.37 -3.68 39.97
CA THR A 91 -4.35 -3.72 41.03
C THR A 91 -4.15 -2.31 41.59
N PRO A 92 -3.74 -2.19 42.87
CA PRO A 92 -4.28 -1.20 43.78
C PRO A 92 -3.43 0.05 43.88
N CYS A 93 -4.05 1.22 43.73
CA CYS A 93 -3.57 2.48 44.28
C CYS A 93 -4.79 3.29 44.71
N ALA A 94 -5.37 2.90 45.84
CA ALA A 94 -6.34 3.72 46.55
C ALA A 94 -5.59 4.85 47.27
N TYR A 95 -5.69 6.08 46.77
CA TYR A 95 -5.53 7.27 47.62
C TYR A 95 -6.30 8.47 47.07
N LYS A 96 -7.16 9.04 47.93
CA LYS A 96 -7.99 10.26 47.80
C LYS A 96 -9.24 10.19 46.91
N ARG A 97 -10.33 9.63 47.46
CA ARG A 97 -11.67 10.22 47.29
C ARG A 97 -11.75 11.45 48.18
N ARG A 98 -12.00 12.63 47.60
CA ARG A 98 -12.43 13.82 48.34
C ARG A 98 -13.80 14.24 47.80
N CYS A 99 -14.73 14.41 48.73
CA CYS A 99 -16.13 14.69 48.55
C CYS A 99 -16.42 15.87 47.62
N TYR A 100 -17.41 15.71 46.74
CA TYR A 100 -18.33 16.79 46.37
C TYR A 100 -19.74 16.32 46.72
N SER A 101 -20.14 16.66 47.94
CA SER A 101 -21.54 16.71 48.37
C SER A 101 -22.06 18.11 48.04
N GLY A 102 -23.18 18.18 47.33
CA GLY A 102 -23.95 19.40 47.17
C GLY A 102 -24.03 19.89 45.73
N LEU A 103 -24.98 19.33 44.98
CA LEU A 103 -25.77 20.04 43.97
C LEU A 103 -27.07 19.25 43.79
N ASP A 104 -28.17 19.90 44.14
CA ASP A 104 -29.53 19.37 44.11
C ASP A 104 -29.93 18.88 42.70
N VAL A 105 -30.31 17.62 42.60
CA VAL A 105 -30.99 17.08 41.41
C VAL A 105 -32.46 16.87 41.78
N PRO A 106 -33.43 17.53 41.12
CA PRO A 106 -34.84 17.33 41.41
C PRO A 106 -35.23 15.87 41.13
N ARG A 107 -35.70 15.15 42.16
CA ARG A 107 -36.33 13.83 41.98
C ARG A 107 -37.64 13.99 41.23
N LEU A 108 -37.64 13.70 39.94
CA LEU A 108 -38.87 13.47 39.19
C LEU A 108 -39.50 12.15 39.66
N ARG A 109 -40.66 12.28 40.29
CA ARG A 109 -41.58 11.22 40.70
C ARG A 109 -42.23 10.63 39.45
N ASN A 110 -41.57 9.65 38.83
CA ASN A 110 -42.19 8.51 38.15
C ASN A 110 -41.08 7.60 37.63
N GLY A 111 -41.05 6.37 38.14
CA GLY A 111 -40.11 5.34 37.74
C GLY A 111 -40.38 4.88 36.31
N ARG A 112 -39.69 5.49 35.35
CA ARG A 112 -39.18 4.86 34.13
C ARG A 112 -37.86 5.57 33.81
N MET A 113 -36.74 4.89 33.99
CA MET A 113 -35.51 5.30 33.34
C MET A 113 -35.79 5.21 31.84
N ALA A 114 -35.84 6.37 31.18
CA ALA A 114 -35.70 6.41 29.74
C ALA A 114 -34.29 5.89 29.45
N HIS A 115 -34.18 4.62 29.08
CA HIS A 115 -33.04 4.18 28.30
C HIS A 115 -32.99 5.09 27.08
N PRO A 116 -31.83 5.68 26.74
CA PRO A 116 -31.67 6.27 25.42
C PRO A 116 -32.01 5.15 24.44
N GLU A 117 -33.07 5.39 23.67
CA GLU A 117 -33.47 4.56 22.55
C GLU A 117 -32.19 4.26 21.77
N SER A 118 -31.81 2.98 21.69
CA SER A 118 -30.71 2.57 20.84
C SER A 118 -31.09 3.07 19.45
N VAL A 119 -30.34 4.05 18.95
CA VAL A 119 -30.29 4.35 17.52
C VAL A 119 -30.23 2.99 16.86
N GLY A 120 -31.28 2.63 16.14
CA GLY A 120 -31.35 1.35 15.45
C GLY A 120 -30.14 1.30 14.55
N GLU A 121 -29.10 0.59 15.00
CA GLU A 121 -28.14 0.00 14.12
C GLU A 121 -28.98 -0.96 13.29
N GLY A 122 -29.47 -0.47 12.15
CA GLY A 122 -29.77 -1.35 11.05
C GLY A 122 -28.46 -2.08 10.82
N GLU A 123 -28.38 -3.30 11.33
CA GLU A 123 -27.47 -4.30 10.83
C GLU A 123 -27.83 -4.45 9.36
N GLU A 124 -27.28 -3.57 8.52
CA GLU A 124 -27.21 -3.80 7.09
C GLU A 124 -26.34 -5.03 6.95
N GLU A 125 -26.97 -6.21 6.97
CA GLU A 125 -26.37 -7.46 6.59
C GLU A 125 -25.68 -7.23 5.25
N HIS A 126 -24.35 -7.19 5.28
CA HIS A 126 -23.51 -6.89 4.13
C HIS A 126 -23.77 -7.98 3.08
N HIS A 127 -24.67 -7.73 2.13
CA HIS A 127 -24.90 -8.65 1.03
C HIS A 127 -23.57 -8.78 0.28
N GLY A 128 -22.93 -9.95 0.40
CA GLY A 128 -21.66 -10.22 -0.27
C GLY A 128 -21.79 -9.97 -1.77
N SER A 129 -20.79 -9.32 -2.36
CA SER A 129 -20.73 -9.17 -3.80
C SER A 129 -20.45 -10.54 -4.44
N PRO A 130 -21.25 -11.02 -5.41
CA PRO A 130 -20.99 -12.28 -6.10
C PRO A 130 -19.83 -12.15 -7.11
N TRP A 131 -19.48 -10.93 -7.50
CA TRP A 131 -18.54 -10.68 -8.59
C TRP A 131 -17.14 -11.26 -8.38
N PRO A 132 -16.52 -11.22 -7.19
CA PRO A 132 -15.21 -11.85 -6.97
C PRO A 132 -15.22 -13.35 -7.28
N VAL A 133 -16.32 -14.06 -6.97
CA VAL A 133 -16.47 -15.49 -7.28
C VAL A 133 -16.62 -15.70 -8.78
N ILE A 134 -17.45 -14.91 -9.45
CA ILE A 134 -17.66 -15.00 -10.90
C ILE A 134 -16.35 -14.72 -11.66
N ILE A 135 -15.60 -13.70 -11.25
CA ILE A 135 -14.29 -13.36 -11.82
C ILE A 135 -13.31 -14.52 -11.62
N ALA A 136 -13.22 -15.09 -10.42
CA ALA A 136 -12.34 -16.22 -10.14
C ALA A 136 -12.70 -17.48 -10.95
N VAL A 137 -13.99 -17.79 -11.09
CA VAL A 137 -14.47 -18.90 -11.93
C VAL A 137 -14.14 -18.64 -13.40
N GLY A 138 -14.38 -17.44 -13.91
CA GLY A 138 -14.03 -17.06 -15.28
C GLY A 138 -12.53 -17.21 -15.57
N MET A 139 -11.68 -16.74 -14.65
CA MET A 139 -10.22 -16.93 -14.74
C MET A 139 -9.83 -18.42 -14.73
N GLY A 140 -10.41 -19.21 -13.83
CA GLY A 140 -10.14 -20.64 -13.73
C GLY A 140 -10.54 -21.40 -15.00
N VAL A 141 -11.73 -21.14 -15.53
CA VAL A 141 -12.21 -21.75 -16.78
C VAL A 141 -11.32 -21.35 -17.97
N ALA A 142 -10.96 -20.07 -18.07
CA ALA A 142 -10.05 -19.60 -19.12
C ALA A 142 -8.67 -20.28 -19.03
N TYR A 143 -8.12 -20.42 -17.82
CA TYR A 143 -6.86 -21.11 -17.59
C TYR A 143 -6.91 -22.59 -17.99
N VAL A 144 -7.96 -23.32 -17.62
CA VAL A 144 -8.15 -24.70 -18.07
C VAL A 144 -8.29 -24.77 -19.59
N GLY A 145 -8.95 -23.78 -20.22
CA GLY A 145 -9.02 -23.65 -21.68
C GLY A 145 -7.64 -23.52 -22.34
N ILE A 146 -6.74 -22.71 -21.76
CA ILE A 146 -5.36 -22.57 -22.22
C ILE A 146 -4.58 -23.89 -22.07
N VAL A 147 -4.61 -24.49 -20.88
CA VAL A 147 -3.83 -25.70 -20.57
C VAL A 147 -4.30 -26.91 -21.38
N SER A 148 -5.61 -27.02 -21.63
CA SER A 148 -6.20 -28.11 -22.43
C SER A 148 -6.19 -27.86 -23.94
N GLY A 149 -5.83 -26.65 -24.40
CA GLY A 149 -5.95 -26.24 -25.80
C GLY A 149 -7.41 -26.11 -26.31
N SER A 150 -8.40 -26.11 -25.41
CA SER A 150 -9.82 -26.03 -25.76
C SER A 150 -10.27 -24.59 -26.00
N ILE A 151 -10.34 -24.18 -27.27
CA ILE A 151 -10.82 -22.85 -27.68
C ILE A 151 -12.24 -22.55 -27.13
N PRO A 152 -13.22 -23.47 -27.17
CA PRO A 152 -14.54 -23.20 -26.61
C PRO A 152 -14.50 -22.90 -25.11
N LEU A 153 -13.67 -23.63 -24.35
CA LEU A 153 -13.54 -23.43 -22.92
C LEU A 153 -12.82 -22.12 -22.59
N LEU A 154 -11.80 -21.76 -23.37
CA LEU A 154 -11.14 -20.46 -23.28
C LEU A 154 -12.14 -19.32 -23.50
N LEU A 155 -12.93 -19.37 -24.59
CA LEU A 155 -13.93 -18.34 -24.89
C LEU A 155 -15.00 -18.25 -23.80
N ALA A 156 -15.49 -19.39 -23.29
CA ALA A 156 -16.44 -19.41 -22.19
C ALA A 156 -15.86 -18.73 -20.93
N GLY A 157 -14.62 -19.06 -20.56
CA GLY A 157 -13.92 -18.45 -19.44
C GLY A 157 -13.75 -16.94 -19.61
N VAL A 158 -13.33 -16.48 -20.80
CA VAL A 158 -13.18 -15.05 -21.13
C VAL A 158 -14.51 -14.30 -21.03
N VAL A 159 -15.61 -14.88 -21.53
CA VAL A 159 -16.94 -14.26 -21.45
C VAL A 159 -17.40 -14.15 -19.99
N ILE A 160 -17.23 -15.21 -19.18
CA ILE A 160 -17.59 -15.20 -17.75
C ILE A 160 -16.75 -14.16 -17.00
N PHE A 161 -15.45 -14.11 -17.27
CA PHE A 161 -14.54 -13.13 -16.68
C PHE A 161 -14.92 -11.69 -17.04
N ALA A 162 -15.13 -11.40 -18.33
CA ALA A 162 -15.54 -10.08 -18.80
C ALA A 162 -16.91 -9.67 -18.25
N GLY A 163 -17.87 -10.60 -18.18
CA GLY A 163 -19.16 -10.38 -17.54
C GLY A 163 -19.05 -10.09 -16.04
N GLY A 164 -18.17 -10.80 -15.34
CA GLY A 164 -17.89 -10.59 -13.91
C GLY A 164 -17.28 -9.22 -13.64
N ILE A 165 -16.26 -8.82 -14.40
CA ILE A 165 -15.64 -7.48 -14.32
C ILE A 165 -16.66 -6.40 -14.68
N GLY A 166 -17.40 -6.56 -15.78
CA GLY A 166 -18.39 -5.59 -16.23
C GLY A 166 -19.50 -5.39 -15.20
N GLY A 167 -19.99 -6.48 -14.60
CA GLY A 167 -20.99 -6.45 -13.54
C GLY A 167 -20.47 -5.77 -12.26
N TRP A 168 -19.23 -6.07 -11.86
CA TRP A 168 -18.59 -5.41 -10.73
C TRP A 168 -18.42 -3.91 -10.96
N ILE A 169 -17.87 -3.51 -12.11
CA ILE A 169 -17.70 -2.10 -12.49
C ILE A 169 -19.06 -1.39 -12.54
N HIS A 170 -20.08 -2.03 -13.12
CA HIS A 170 -21.41 -1.45 -13.19
C HIS A 170 -22.00 -1.20 -11.80
N GLN A 171 -21.88 -2.17 -10.88
CA GLN A 171 -22.32 -2.02 -9.50
C GLN A 171 -21.56 -0.91 -8.75
N ASP A 172 -20.22 -0.85 -8.91
CA ASP A 172 -19.41 0.18 -8.26
C ASP A 172 -19.71 1.59 -8.82
N LEU A 173 -19.98 1.71 -10.11
CA LEU A 173 -20.40 2.97 -10.73
C LEU A 173 -21.79 3.45 -10.28
N GLN A 174 -22.62 2.57 -9.72
CA GLN A 174 -23.96 2.90 -9.23
C GLN A 174 -23.99 3.20 -7.74
N ARG A 175 -23.07 2.63 -6.95
CA ARG A 175 -23.03 2.83 -5.51
C ARG A 175 -22.08 3.99 -5.15
N PRO A 176 -22.51 4.95 -4.32
CA PRO A 176 -21.55 5.86 -3.69
C PRO A 176 -20.57 5.01 -2.87
N SER A 177 -19.29 5.36 -2.90
CA SER A 177 -18.24 4.59 -2.22
C SER A 177 -18.52 4.53 -0.72
N SER A 178 -19.05 3.39 -0.25
CA SER A 178 -19.24 3.16 1.16
C SER A 178 -17.88 2.91 1.83
N PRO A 179 -17.72 3.31 3.10
CA PRO A 179 -16.59 2.88 3.91
C PRO A 179 -16.55 1.35 3.94
N PHE A 180 -15.38 0.76 3.72
CA PHE A 180 -15.21 -0.68 3.83
C PHE A 180 -15.19 -1.04 5.32
N TYR A 181 -16.28 -1.60 5.84
CA TYR A 181 -16.35 -2.03 7.25
C TYR A 181 -15.75 -3.43 7.42
N GLY A 182 -15.14 -3.72 8.57
CA GLY A 182 -14.55 -5.03 8.91
C GLY A 182 -13.02 -5.03 9.04
N LEU A 183 -12.32 -5.89 8.28
CA LEU A 183 -10.85 -5.99 8.32
C LEU A 183 -10.16 -4.64 8.10
N ALA A 184 -10.72 -3.77 7.27
CA ALA A 184 -10.17 -2.42 7.08
C ALA A 184 -10.29 -1.57 8.35
N ALA A 185 -11.40 -1.62 9.08
CA ALA A 185 -11.53 -0.94 10.36
C ALA A 185 -10.53 -1.50 11.41
N ALA A 186 -10.27 -2.82 11.38
CA ALA A 186 -9.24 -3.43 12.22
C ALA A 186 -7.82 -2.94 11.84
N VAL A 187 -7.49 -2.85 10.55
CA VAL A 187 -6.20 -2.30 10.07
C VAL A 187 -6.08 -0.82 10.43
N GLU A 188 -7.10 -0.02 10.14
CA GLU A 188 -7.14 1.43 10.37
C GLU A 188 -7.09 1.77 11.87
N SER A 189 -7.62 0.89 12.75
CA SER A 189 -7.45 1.01 14.20
C SER A 189 -6.00 0.81 14.67
N ARG A 190 -5.21 0.00 13.94
CA ARG A 190 -3.79 -0.27 14.29
C ARG A 190 -2.82 0.65 13.56
N LEU A 191 -3.17 1.10 12.36
CA LEU A 191 -2.40 2.00 11.51
C LEU A 191 -3.25 3.24 11.17
N PRO A 192 -3.50 4.15 12.13
CA PRO A 192 -4.45 5.26 12.01
C PRO A 192 -4.10 6.31 10.95
N ARG A 193 -3.02 6.13 10.19
CA ARG A 193 -2.58 7.04 9.11
C ARG A 193 -2.68 6.43 7.71
N VAL A 194 -2.96 5.13 7.59
CA VAL A 194 -2.97 4.43 6.30
C VAL A 194 -4.25 3.62 6.20
N SER A 195 -5.08 3.96 5.22
CA SER A 195 -6.26 3.17 4.90
C SER A 195 -5.86 1.77 4.43
N ALA A 196 -6.73 0.78 4.66
CA ALA A 196 -6.47 -0.58 4.23
C ALA A 196 -6.28 -0.70 2.70
N ARG A 197 -6.95 0.16 1.91
CA ARG A 197 -6.81 0.19 0.44
C ARG A 197 -5.42 0.67 0.01
N LYS A 198 -4.90 1.72 0.66
CA LYS A 198 -3.52 2.19 0.42
C LYS A 198 -2.49 1.14 0.82
N LEU A 199 -2.66 0.49 1.97
CA LEU A 199 -1.78 -0.59 2.39
C LEU A 199 -1.78 -1.74 1.37
N GLY A 200 -2.97 -2.14 0.91
CA GLY A 200 -3.12 -3.16 -0.13
C GLY A 200 -2.42 -2.79 -1.44
N MET A 201 -2.55 -1.54 -1.88
CA MET A 201 -1.83 -1.03 -3.05
C MET A 201 -0.31 -1.09 -2.86
N TRP A 202 0.23 -0.60 -1.74
CA TRP A 202 1.67 -0.67 -1.49
C TRP A 202 2.22 -2.10 -1.44
N LEU A 203 1.47 -3.04 -0.85
CA LEU A 203 1.85 -4.45 -0.84
C LEU A 203 1.83 -5.04 -2.25
N MET A 204 0.79 -4.75 -3.03
CA MET A 204 0.69 -5.18 -4.43
C MET A 204 1.85 -4.61 -5.27
N LEU A 205 2.16 -3.33 -5.15
CA LEU A 205 3.30 -2.70 -5.82
C LEU A 205 4.64 -3.34 -5.41
N ALA A 206 4.82 -3.65 -4.13
CA ALA A 206 6.03 -4.35 -3.66
C ALA A 206 6.18 -5.74 -4.31
N THR A 207 5.08 -6.48 -4.48
CA THR A 207 5.13 -7.77 -5.18
C THR A 207 5.47 -7.62 -6.66
N GLU A 208 4.97 -6.57 -7.32
CA GLU A 208 5.32 -6.31 -8.72
C GLU A 208 6.77 -5.88 -8.91
N ILE A 209 7.34 -5.10 -7.97
CA ILE A 209 8.77 -4.77 -8.00
C ILE A 209 9.59 -6.06 -7.97
N MET A 210 9.25 -7.02 -7.10
CA MET A 210 9.94 -8.31 -7.05
C MET A 210 9.77 -9.10 -8.36
N PHE A 211 8.56 -9.10 -8.93
CA PHE A 211 8.27 -9.78 -10.18
C PHE A 211 9.06 -9.22 -11.37
N PHE A 212 9.04 -7.91 -11.59
CA PHE A 212 9.84 -7.25 -12.63
C PHE A 212 11.34 -7.40 -12.39
N SER A 213 11.79 -7.30 -11.13
CA SER A 213 13.21 -7.51 -10.79
C SER A 213 13.68 -8.92 -11.17
N ALA A 214 12.83 -9.94 -10.99
CA ALA A 214 13.17 -11.31 -11.39
C ALA A 214 13.30 -11.45 -12.91
N ILE A 215 12.38 -10.90 -13.70
CA ILE A 215 12.42 -10.99 -15.17
C ILE A 215 13.59 -10.17 -15.74
N ILE A 216 13.80 -8.95 -15.24
CA ILE A 216 14.94 -8.10 -15.64
C ILE A 216 16.26 -8.76 -15.23
N GLY A 217 16.36 -9.27 -14.01
CA GLY A 217 17.54 -9.97 -13.51
C GLY A 217 17.84 -11.25 -14.30
N ALA A 218 16.82 -11.98 -14.74
CA ALA A 218 16.98 -13.14 -15.61
C ALA A 218 17.57 -12.74 -16.97
N SER A 219 17.02 -11.71 -17.62
CA SER A 219 17.53 -11.19 -18.90
C SER A 219 18.97 -10.70 -18.77
N TRP A 220 19.27 -9.93 -17.72
CA TRP A 220 20.62 -9.45 -17.45
C TRP A 220 21.61 -10.59 -17.21
N THR A 221 21.20 -11.61 -16.47
CA THR A 221 22.03 -12.81 -16.24
C THR A 221 22.31 -13.55 -17.53
N LEU A 222 21.32 -13.71 -18.41
CA LEU A 222 21.51 -14.34 -19.73
C LEU A 222 22.53 -13.53 -20.54
N ARG A 223 22.36 -12.22 -20.62
CA ARG A 223 23.27 -11.30 -21.31
C ARG A 223 24.71 -11.38 -20.80
N LEU A 224 24.94 -11.45 -19.48
CA LEU A 224 26.29 -11.59 -18.93
C LEU A 224 26.92 -12.96 -19.26
N ARG A 225 26.07 -13.99 -19.38
CA ARG A 225 26.51 -15.36 -19.66
C ARG A 225 26.71 -15.65 -21.15
N THR A 226 26.13 -14.85 -22.05
CA THR A 226 26.37 -15.04 -23.50
C THR A 226 27.83 -14.81 -23.89
N ALA A 227 28.58 -14.05 -23.09
CA ALA A 227 30.02 -13.84 -23.30
C ALA A 227 30.91 -14.98 -22.76
N THR A 228 30.37 -15.96 -22.03
CA THR A 228 31.19 -16.92 -21.24
C THR A 228 30.86 -18.40 -21.42
N ILE A 229 29.68 -18.77 -21.96
CA ILE A 229 29.25 -20.18 -22.03
C ILE A 229 29.39 -20.75 -23.46
N GLY A 230 30.06 -21.91 -23.58
CA GLY A 230 30.30 -22.60 -24.85
C GLY A 230 29.10 -23.31 -25.50
N LEU A 231 27.86 -23.04 -25.07
CA LEU A 231 26.65 -23.61 -25.69
C LEU A 231 26.20 -22.74 -26.88
N PRO A 232 25.84 -23.31 -28.04
CA PRO A 232 25.45 -22.55 -29.24
C PRO A 232 24.33 -21.51 -28.99
N THR A 233 23.36 -21.81 -28.12
CA THR A 233 22.24 -20.91 -27.78
C THR A 233 22.71 -19.66 -27.01
N PHE A 234 23.83 -19.74 -26.31
CA PHE A 234 24.41 -18.63 -25.55
C PHE A 234 25.50 -17.89 -26.36
N GLN A 235 25.81 -18.32 -27.58
CA GLN A 235 26.84 -17.67 -28.38
C GLN A 235 26.29 -16.43 -29.11
N GLY A 236 27.14 -15.42 -29.29
CA GLY A 236 26.84 -14.18 -30.02
C GLY A 236 26.67 -12.93 -29.14
N PRO A 237 26.98 -11.73 -29.67
CA PRO A 237 26.77 -10.47 -28.96
C PRO A 237 25.28 -10.20 -28.70
N TRP A 238 25.01 -9.41 -27.65
CA TRP A 238 23.69 -8.81 -27.45
C TRP A 238 23.48 -7.69 -28.47
N ALA A 239 22.23 -7.37 -28.82
CA ALA A 239 21.93 -6.32 -29.78
C ALA A 239 22.49 -4.97 -29.33
N THR A 240 23.10 -4.21 -30.23
CA THR A 240 23.50 -2.83 -29.96
C THR A 240 22.34 -1.86 -30.19
N PRO A 241 22.35 -0.66 -29.56
CA PRO A 241 21.31 0.34 -29.77
C PRO A 241 21.15 0.67 -31.26
N ASN A 242 19.91 0.78 -31.73
CA ASN A 242 19.55 1.01 -33.14
C ASN A 242 19.94 -0.11 -34.14
N GLN A 243 20.42 -1.27 -33.68
CA GLN A 243 20.69 -2.40 -34.58
C GLN A 243 19.40 -3.08 -35.07
N ILE A 244 18.44 -3.28 -34.16
CA ILE A 244 17.15 -3.93 -34.41
C ILE A 244 16.00 -3.04 -33.94
N LEU A 245 16.14 -2.44 -32.76
CA LEU A 245 15.10 -1.59 -32.14
C LEU A 245 15.22 -0.13 -32.58
N ASN A 246 14.09 0.57 -32.72
CA ASN A 246 14.06 1.97 -33.12
C ASN A 246 14.12 2.90 -31.89
N VAL A 247 15.33 3.23 -31.43
CA VAL A 247 15.52 4.04 -30.21
C VAL A 247 14.85 5.42 -30.30
N PRO A 248 14.88 6.16 -31.43
CA PRO A 248 14.16 7.44 -31.53
C PRO A 248 12.64 7.31 -31.34
N LEU A 249 12.01 6.31 -31.98
CA LEU A 249 10.57 6.07 -31.86
C LEU A 249 10.20 5.71 -30.42
N THR A 250 10.93 4.77 -29.82
CA THR A 250 10.69 4.36 -28.44
C THR A 250 11.02 5.48 -27.45
N GLY A 251 12.04 6.30 -27.73
CA GLY A 251 12.38 7.48 -26.93
C GLY A 251 11.26 8.52 -26.93
N ALA A 252 10.64 8.77 -28.10
CA ALA A 252 9.44 9.60 -28.19
C ALA A 252 8.27 8.97 -27.42
N ASN A 253 8.12 7.65 -27.47
CA ASN A 253 7.10 6.93 -26.72
C ASN A 253 7.30 7.05 -25.19
N THR A 254 8.55 6.94 -24.73
CA THR A 254 8.93 7.18 -23.32
C THR A 254 8.58 8.60 -22.89
N PHE A 255 8.83 9.60 -23.74
CA PHE A 255 8.44 10.98 -23.44
C PHE A 255 6.92 11.13 -23.26
N ILE A 256 6.12 10.49 -24.13
CA ILE A 256 4.66 10.44 -24.00
C ILE A 256 4.24 9.84 -22.64
N LEU A 257 4.88 8.75 -22.23
CA LEU A 257 4.54 8.08 -20.97
C LEU A 257 4.89 8.95 -19.75
N ILE A 258 6.05 9.60 -19.74
CA ILE A 258 6.45 10.52 -18.66
C ILE A 258 5.50 11.73 -18.59
N CYS A 259 5.11 12.28 -19.75
CA CYS A 259 4.09 13.34 -19.80
C CYS A 259 2.74 12.85 -19.24
N SER A 260 2.37 11.60 -19.48
CA SER A 260 1.14 11.02 -18.92
C SER A 260 1.20 10.98 -17.39
N SER A 261 2.34 10.63 -16.79
CA SER A 261 2.53 10.71 -15.33
C SER A 261 2.36 12.13 -14.81
N LEU A 262 2.93 13.14 -15.48
CA LEU A 262 2.73 14.53 -15.08
C LEU A 262 1.24 14.92 -15.08
N THR A 263 0.50 14.53 -16.12
CA THR A 263 -0.95 14.79 -16.17
C THR A 263 -1.70 14.08 -15.03
N MET A 264 -1.27 12.88 -14.63
CA MET A 264 -1.89 12.16 -13.52
C MET A 264 -1.69 12.86 -12.17
N VAL A 265 -0.50 13.43 -11.92
CA VAL A 265 -0.23 14.24 -10.71
C VAL A 265 -1.12 15.48 -10.69
N GLU A 266 -1.27 16.16 -11.82
CA GLU A 266 -2.15 17.32 -11.93
C GLU A 266 -3.64 16.98 -11.75
N ALA A 267 -4.06 15.79 -12.19
CA ALA A 267 -5.40 15.28 -11.92
C ALA A 267 -5.67 15.12 -10.41
N LEU A 268 -4.72 14.52 -9.68
CA LEU A 268 -4.81 14.36 -8.23
C LEU A 268 -4.82 15.73 -7.53
N ALA A 269 -3.90 16.62 -7.89
CA ALA A 269 -3.83 17.96 -7.34
C ALA A 269 -5.10 18.79 -7.63
N ALA A 270 -5.76 18.56 -8.77
CA ALA A 270 -7.02 19.21 -9.10
C ALA A 270 -8.16 18.77 -8.17
N ILE A 271 -8.31 17.47 -7.89
CA ILE A 271 -9.38 16.99 -7.01
C ILE A 271 -9.15 17.35 -5.53
N GLU A 272 -7.89 17.41 -5.09
CA GLU A 272 -7.54 17.93 -3.75
C GLU A 272 -7.93 19.42 -3.58
N ARG A 273 -7.89 20.20 -4.67
CA ARG A 273 -8.41 21.57 -4.72
C ARG A 273 -9.92 21.66 -4.93
N GLY A 274 -10.60 20.55 -5.19
CA GLY A 274 -12.02 20.48 -5.52
C GLY A 274 -12.37 20.90 -6.95
N ASP A 275 -11.38 21.02 -7.85
CA ASP A 275 -11.59 21.42 -9.25
C ASP A 275 -11.93 20.20 -10.12
N GLN A 276 -13.24 19.94 -10.25
CA GLN A 276 -13.79 18.81 -11.02
C GLN A 276 -13.52 18.92 -12.53
N SER A 277 -13.39 20.13 -13.06
CA SER A 277 -13.15 20.33 -14.50
C SER A 277 -11.72 19.97 -14.86
N LYS A 278 -10.74 20.42 -14.06
CA LYS A 278 -9.35 20.03 -14.25
C LYS A 278 -9.10 18.56 -13.97
N LEU A 279 -9.75 17.98 -12.95
CA LEU A 279 -9.69 16.53 -12.70
C LEU A 279 -10.05 15.75 -13.97
N ARG A 280 -11.22 16.03 -14.56
CA ARG A 280 -11.72 15.32 -15.75
C ARG A 280 -10.80 15.52 -16.95
N LEU A 281 -10.30 16.74 -17.16
CA LEU A 281 -9.39 17.07 -18.25
C LEU A 281 -8.08 16.28 -18.13
N PHE A 282 -7.45 16.30 -16.96
CA PHE A 282 -6.15 15.66 -16.77
C PHE A 282 -6.26 14.14 -16.75
N LEU A 283 -7.30 13.55 -16.15
CA LEU A 283 -7.54 12.10 -16.25
C LEU A 283 -7.75 11.65 -17.70
N LEU A 284 -8.52 12.42 -18.48
CA LEU A 284 -8.71 12.13 -19.91
C LEU A 284 -7.40 12.25 -20.68
N ALA A 285 -6.57 13.25 -20.39
CA ALA A 285 -5.24 13.40 -20.99
C ALA A 285 -4.34 12.20 -20.65
N THR A 286 -4.28 11.78 -19.39
CA THR A 286 -3.53 10.58 -18.97
C THR A 286 -3.99 9.34 -19.72
N LEU A 287 -5.31 9.14 -19.82
CA LEU A 287 -5.90 8.02 -20.55
C LEU A 287 -5.50 8.00 -22.03
N LEU A 288 -5.61 9.15 -22.72
CA LEU A 288 -5.28 9.25 -24.14
C LEU A 288 -3.78 9.06 -24.40
N LEU A 289 -2.91 9.59 -23.54
CA LEU A 289 -1.47 9.39 -23.63
C LEU A 289 -1.10 7.92 -23.39
N GLY A 290 -1.75 7.25 -22.43
CA GLY A 290 -1.57 5.81 -22.20
C GLY A 290 -2.02 4.95 -23.39
N ILE A 291 -3.16 5.27 -24.01
CA ILE A 291 -3.62 4.58 -25.23
C ILE A 291 -2.64 4.82 -26.39
N THR A 292 -2.13 6.05 -26.53
CA THR A 292 -1.13 6.40 -27.55
C THR A 292 0.13 5.56 -27.35
N PHE A 293 0.60 5.43 -26.10
CA PHE A 293 1.77 4.62 -25.78
C PHE A 293 1.59 3.15 -26.19
N LEU A 294 0.45 2.55 -25.84
CA LEU A 294 0.14 1.17 -26.22
C LEU A 294 0.02 1.00 -27.74
N SER A 295 -0.51 2.00 -28.44
CA SER A 295 -0.66 1.97 -29.90
C SER A 295 0.70 1.98 -30.60
N ILE A 296 1.62 2.84 -30.14
CA ILE A 296 3.00 2.90 -30.64
C ILE A 296 3.72 1.59 -30.33
N GLN A 297 3.54 1.03 -29.12
CA GLN A 297 4.16 -0.23 -28.74
C GLN A 297 3.63 -1.40 -29.58
N ALA A 298 2.34 -1.45 -29.86
CA ALA A 298 1.74 -2.46 -30.73
C ALA A 298 2.27 -2.35 -32.17
N PHE A 299 2.42 -1.13 -32.69
CA PHE A 299 3.04 -0.89 -33.99
C PHE A 299 4.49 -1.38 -34.02
N GLU A 300 5.29 -1.05 -33.00
CA GLU A 300 6.67 -1.52 -32.89
C GLU A 300 6.74 -3.05 -32.87
N TYR A 301 5.88 -3.72 -32.09
CA TYR A 301 5.82 -5.18 -32.07
C TYR A 301 5.49 -5.79 -33.43
N GLN A 302 4.52 -5.24 -34.15
CA GLN A 302 4.18 -5.73 -35.49
C GLN A 302 5.36 -5.55 -36.45
N HIS A 303 6.02 -4.40 -36.40
CA HIS A 303 7.18 -4.12 -37.25
C HIS A 303 8.36 -5.05 -36.93
N LEU A 304 8.65 -5.28 -35.65
CA LEU A 304 9.72 -6.18 -35.22
C LEU A 304 9.42 -7.64 -35.55
N PHE A 305 8.18 -8.08 -35.35
CA PHE A 305 7.79 -9.47 -35.57
C PHE A 305 7.70 -9.83 -37.06
N PHE A 306 7.02 -9.00 -37.86
CA PHE A 306 6.78 -9.29 -39.28
C PHE A 306 7.78 -8.67 -40.24
N GLY A 307 8.41 -7.55 -39.86
CA GLY A 307 9.40 -6.85 -40.69
C GLY A 307 10.82 -7.33 -40.42
N GLU A 308 11.27 -7.22 -39.18
CA GLU A 308 12.66 -7.54 -38.80
C GLU A 308 12.88 -9.01 -38.46
N GLY A 309 11.82 -9.79 -38.20
CA GLY A 309 11.93 -11.22 -37.84
C GLY A 309 12.40 -11.46 -36.40
N LEU A 310 12.23 -10.48 -35.50
CA LEU A 310 12.43 -10.65 -34.06
C LEU A 310 11.20 -11.34 -33.48
N THR A 311 11.31 -12.61 -33.10
CA THR A 311 10.19 -13.43 -32.62
C THR A 311 10.31 -13.78 -31.14
N PHE A 312 9.28 -14.42 -30.58
CA PHE A 312 9.29 -14.96 -29.22
C PHE A 312 10.32 -16.08 -28.98
N THR A 313 10.95 -16.60 -30.04
CA THR A 313 11.86 -17.75 -29.95
C THR A 313 13.27 -17.46 -30.44
N HIS A 314 13.46 -16.47 -31.31
CA HIS A 314 14.75 -16.15 -31.89
C HIS A 314 14.86 -14.68 -32.31
N ALA A 315 16.12 -14.21 -32.37
CA ALA A 315 16.49 -12.96 -33.01
C ALA A 315 16.53 -13.09 -34.56
N PRO A 316 16.53 -11.97 -35.31
CA PRO A 316 16.56 -11.99 -36.77
C PRO A 316 17.70 -12.84 -37.32
N ALA A 317 17.40 -13.74 -38.25
CA ALA A 317 18.39 -14.61 -38.87
C ALA A 317 19.45 -13.79 -39.63
N GLY A 318 20.73 -14.06 -39.36
CA GLY A 318 21.84 -13.33 -40.00
C GLY A 318 22.23 -12.01 -39.32
N SER A 319 21.51 -11.56 -38.29
CA SER A 319 21.87 -10.35 -37.51
C SER A 319 23.14 -10.50 -36.66
N GLY A 320 23.59 -11.74 -36.43
CA GLY A 320 24.68 -12.05 -35.50
C GLY A 320 24.33 -11.83 -34.03
N VAL A 321 23.09 -11.46 -33.71
CA VAL A 321 22.62 -11.25 -32.34
C VAL A 321 22.27 -12.57 -31.67
N ASN A 322 22.52 -12.66 -30.36
CA ASN A 322 22.16 -13.83 -29.58
C ASN A 322 20.65 -14.17 -29.74
N PRO A 323 20.29 -15.45 -30.02
CA PRO A 323 18.90 -15.85 -30.24
C PRO A 323 17.95 -15.58 -29.06
N LEU A 324 18.47 -15.50 -27.82
CA LEU A 324 17.68 -15.23 -26.61
C LEU A 324 17.23 -13.77 -26.50
N TYR A 325 17.72 -12.87 -27.37
CA TYR A 325 17.32 -11.47 -27.36
C TYR A 325 15.81 -11.28 -27.59
N GLY A 326 15.24 -11.94 -28.60
CA GLY A 326 13.79 -11.88 -28.88
C GLY A 326 12.92 -12.36 -27.72
N PRO A 327 13.11 -13.59 -27.21
CA PRO A 327 12.37 -14.09 -26.05
C PRO A 327 12.45 -13.18 -24.82
N THR A 328 13.64 -12.69 -24.48
CA THR A 328 13.83 -11.80 -23.32
C THR A 328 13.19 -10.42 -23.52
N PHE A 329 13.33 -9.84 -24.72
CA PHE A 329 12.67 -8.60 -25.13
C PHE A 329 11.15 -8.69 -24.94
N TYR A 330 10.50 -9.68 -25.55
CA TYR A 330 9.04 -9.82 -25.48
C TYR A 330 8.55 -10.25 -24.10
N ALA A 331 9.32 -11.02 -23.34
CA ALA A 331 8.96 -11.37 -21.96
C ALA A 331 8.92 -10.13 -21.07
N GLN A 332 9.98 -9.30 -21.10
CA GLN A 332 10.07 -8.09 -20.28
C GLN A 332 9.07 -7.02 -20.71
N THR A 333 9.11 -6.65 -22.00
CA THR A 333 8.28 -5.56 -22.53
C THR A 333 6.81 -5.98 -22.66
N GLY A 334 6.51 -7.26 -22.90
CA GLY A 334 5.14 -7.76 -23.02
C GLY A 334 4.44 -7.83 -21.67
N VAL A 335 5.15 -8.26 -20.62
CA VAL A 335 4.63 -8.18 -19.24
C VAL A 335 4.43 -6.73 -18.82
N HIS A 336 5.34 -5.82 -19.18
CA HIS A 336 5.10 -4.40 -18.96
C HIS A 336 3.88 -3.88 -19.73
N GLY A 337 3.74 -4.24 -21.01
CA GLY A 337 2.60 -3.86 -21.84
C GLY A 337 1.26 -4.36 -21.29
N SER A 338 1.23 -5.55 -20.66
CA SER A 338 0.02 -6.03 -19.98
C SER A 338 -0.32 -5.18 -18.74
N HIS A 339 0.68 -4.73 -18.00
CA HIS A 339 0.49 -3.79 -16.87
C HIS A 339 0.01 -2.42 -17.33
N VAL A 340 0.60 -1.86 -18.40
CA VAL A 340 0.11 -0.60 -19.00
C VAL A 340 -1.34 -0.76 -19.45
N THR A 341 -1.69 -1.89 -20.06
CA THR A 341 -3.08 -2.19 -20.46
C THR A 341 -4.02 -2.22 -19.26
N ALA A 342 -3.65 -2.91 -18.17
CA ALA A 342 -4.42 -2.91 -16.94
C ALA A 342 -4.55 -1.49 -16.35
N GLY A 343 -3.47 -0.71 -16.40
CA GLY A 343 -3.46 0.69 -15.98
C GLY A 343 -4.39 1.56 -16.82
N VAL A 344 -4.42 1.38 -18.14
CA VAL A 344 -5.31 2.11 -19.05
C VAL A 344 -6.77 1.76 -18.78
N LEU A 345 -7.08 0.49 -18.51
CA LEU A 345 -8.43 0.07 -18.12
C LEU A 345 -8.85 0.67 -16.77
N ALA A 346 -7.95 0.66 -15.78
CA ALA A 346 -8.18 1.33 -14.50
C ALA A 346 -8.35 2.85 -14.66
N MET A 347 -7.55 3.47 -15.54
CA MET A 347 -7.62 4.89 -15.86
C MET A 347 -8.94 5.24 -16.53
N ALA A 348 -9.41 4.41 -17.48
CA ALA A 348 -10.70 4.55 -18.13
C ALA A 348 -11.85 4.44 -17.12
N TYR A 349 -11.73 3.51 -16.18
CA TYR A 349 -12.70 3.34 -15.09
C TYR A 349 -12.77 4.58 -14.18
N VAL A 350 -11.64 5.07 -13.65
CA VAL A 350 -11.66 6.27 -12.79
C VAL A 350 -12.07 7.51 -13.57
N THR A 351 -11.68 7.64 -14.84
CA THR A 351 -12.12 8.73 -15.71
C THR A 351 -13.65 8.71 -15.85
N ARG A 352 -14.23 7.55 -16.18
CA ARG A 352 -15.69 7.40 -16.29
C ARG A 352 -16.41 7.72 -14.97
N LYS A 353 -15.84 7.31 -13.83
CA LYS A 353 -16.39 7.62 -12.50
C LYS A 353 -16.30 9.12 -12.19
N ALA A 354 -15.23 9.80 -12.59
CA ALA A 354 -15.08 11.25 -12.45
C ALA A 354 -16.14 12.01 -13.28
N PHE A 355 -16.42 11.57 -14.51
CA PHE A 355 -17.48 12.18 -15.33
C PHE A 355 -18.89 12.00 -14.75
N LYS A 356 -19.12 10.94 -13.97
CA LYS A 356 -20.37 10.73 -13.23
C LYS A 356 -20.45 11.49 -11.89
N GLY A 357 -19.41 12.25 -11.54
CA GLY A 357 -19.35 12.97 -10.25
C GLY A 357 -19.07 12.07 -9.05
N GLY A 358 -18.43 10.90 -9.26
CA GLY A 358 -18.17 9.93 -8.20
C GLY A 358 -17.01 10.28 -7.25
N PHE A 359 -16.38 11.45 -7.41
CA PHE A 359 -15.25 11.89 -6.58
C PHE A 359 -15.50 13.26 -5.96
N THR A 360 -15.08 13.42 -4.72
CA THR A 360 -15.07 14.70 -4.00
C THR A 360 -13.70 14.97 -3.40
N LYS A 361 -13.50 16.18 -2.87
CA LYS A 361 -12.24 16.55 -2.20
C LYS A 361 -11.93 15.63 -1.01
N GLU A 362 -12.94 15.10 -0.34
CA GLU A 362 -12.78 14.20 0.81
C GLU A 362 -12.73 12.72 0.39
N ASN A 363 -13.24 12.41 -0.80
CA ASN A 363 -13.41 11.06 -1.31
C ASN A 363 -12.85 10.93 -2.73
N HIS A 364 -11.52 10.91 -2.82
CA HIS A 364 -10.76 10.77 -4.07
C HIS A 364 -9.67 9.69 -3.96
N GLU A 365 -9.74 8.84 -2.93
CA GLU A 365 -8.73 7.79 -2.67
C GLU A 365 -8.51 6.90 -3.90
N ALA A 366 -9.58 6.55 -4.64
CA ALA A 366 -9.44 5.74 -5.85
C ALA A 366 -8.60 6.42 -6.96
N VAL A 367 -8.63 7.75 -7.06
CA VAL A 367 -7.79 8.52 -7.99
C VAL A 367 -6.33 8.44 -7.56
N GLU A 368 -6.05 8.58 -6.26
CA GLU A 368 -4.71 8.43 -5.69
C GLU A 368 -4.16 7.02 -5.93
N LEU A 369 -4.95 5.98 -5.67
CA LEU A 369 -4.57 4.58 -5.91
C LEU A 369 -4.28 4.31 -7.40
N ALA A 370 -5.15 4.79 -8.29
CA ALA A 370 -4.90 4.68 -9.74
C ALA A 370 -3.61 5.41 -10.15
N GLY A 371 -3.34 6.58 -9.56
CA GLY A 371 -2.11 7.32 -9.77
C GLY A 371 -0.85 6.57 -9.31
N LEU A 372 -0.89 5.97 -8.11
CA LEU A 372 0.22 5.14 -7.61
C LEU A 372 0.57 3.98 -8.54
N TYR A 373 -0.44 3.27 -9.05
CA TYR A 373 -0.24 2.20 -10.03
C TYR A 373 0.30 2.74 -11.36
N TRP A 374 -0.25 3.84 -11.86
CA TRP A 374 0.19 4.44 -13.13
C TRP A 374 1.66 4.89 -13.08
N HIS A 375 2.07 5.54 -12.00
CA HIS A 375 3.47 5.92 -11.78
C HIS A 375 4.40 4.73 -11.65
N PHE A 376 3.95 3.65 -10.99
CA PHE A 376 4.73 2.43 -10.93
C PHE A 376 5.03 1.88 -12.33
N VAL A 377 4.00 1.80 -13.18
CA VAL A 377 4.16 1.34 -14.56
C VAL A 377 5.16 2.21 -15.32
N ASP A 378 5.05 3.54 -15.22
CA ASP A 378 6.00 4.48 -15.85
C ASP A 378 7.45 4.28 -15.36
N VAL A 379 7.66 4.14 -14.05
CA VAL A 379 8.99 3.89 -13.48
C VAL A 379 9.60 2.59 -14.02
N VAL A 380 8.81 1.52 -14.10
CA VAL A 380 9.27 0.24 -14.68
C VAL A 380 9.69 0.43 -16.14
N TRP A 381 8.94 1.21 -16.92
CA TRP A 381 9.30 1.50 -18.31
C TRP A 381 10.64 2.21 -18.43
N ILE A 382 10.94 3.19 -17.58
CA ILE A 382 12.23 3.90 -17.59
C ILE A 382 13.40 2.92 -17.43
N PHE A 383 13.27 1.93 -16.52
CA PHE A 383 14.27 0.87 -16.36
C PHE A 383 14.36 -0.03 -17.60
N LEU A 384 13.22 -0.46 -18.15
CA LEU A 384 13.18 -1.31 -19.34
C LEU A 384 13.76 -0.62 -20.57
N PHE A 385 13.36 0.62 -20.83
CA PHE A 385 13.90 1.44 -21.92
C PHE A 385 15.42 1.54 -21.82
N THR A 386 15.94 1.82 -20.62
CA THR A 386 17.39 1.92 -20.40
C THR A 386 18.09 0.59 -20.66
N ILE A 387 17.62 -0.52 -20.08
CA ILE A 387 18.32 -1.81 -20.12
C ILE A 387 18.16 -2.53 -21.47
N VAL A 388 17.03 -2.35 -22.15
CA VAL A 388 16.67 -3.12 -23.35
C VAL A 388 16.96 -2.36 -24.64
N TYR A 389 16.76 -1.03 -24.65
CA TYR A 389 16.91 -0.21 -25.87
C TYR A 389 18.23 0.56 -25.93
N LEU A 390 18.79 0.98 -24.77
CA LEU A 390 19.98 1.83 -24.74
C LEU A 390 21.29 1.11 -24.41
N ILE A 391 21.20 0.03 -23.63
CA ILE A 391 22.36 -0.78 -23.23
C ILE A 391 22.25 -2.07 -23.99
#